data_AF-A0AAV1UES3-F1
#
_entry.id   AF-A0AAV1UES3-F1
#
_cell.length_a   1.000
_cell.length_b   1.000
_cell.length_c   1.000
_cell.angle_alpha   90.00
_cell.angle_beta   90.00
_cell.angle_gamma   90.00
#
_symmetry.space_group_name_H-M   'P 1'
#
loop_
_entity.id
_entity.type
_entity.pdbx_description
1 polymer ?
#
loop_
_entity_poly.entity_id
_entity_poly.type
_entity_poly.pdbx_seq_one_letter_code
_entity_poly.pdbx_strand_id
1 'polypeptide(L)'
;MAAPTRELKAWLEEWPAVRELVDELVLSLKRRQLIGSYETARMTTRVLCKVLETAKWTTAGEILEKIHQLGHMLTKANAHELVIGNVVRRVLYIIREEHSNALKLSLANAADDSAVAPPRSSPFLES
;
A
#
# COMPACT_ATOMS: atom_id res chain seq x y z
N MET A 1 -6.11 1.55 -26.54
CA MET A 1 -6.42 1.18 -25.14
C MET A 1 -6.35 2.42 -24.24
N ALA A 2 -7.43 3.18 -24.17
CA ALA A 2 -7.69 4.18 -23.11
C ALA A 2 -8.72 3.50 -22.18
N ALA A 3 -8.67 3.52 -20.85
CA ALA A 3 -8.27 4.59 -19.96
C ALA A 3 -8.09 4.07 -18.51
N PRO A 4 -6.90 3.58 -18.10
CA PRO A 4 -6.62 3.34 -16.68
C PRO A 4 -6.82 4.61 -15.83
N THR A 5 -6.69 5.79 -16.45
CA THR A 5 -6.95 7.09 -15.80
C THR A 5 -8.43 7.37 -15.54
N ARG A 6 -9.38 6.79 -16.30
CA ARG A 6 -10.81 7.05 -16.09
C ARG A 6 -11.33 6.29 -14.86
N GLU A 7 -10.86 5.06 -14.69
CA GLU A 7 -11.15 4.25 -13.51
C GLU A 7 -10.57 4.87 -12.24
N LEU A 8 -9.32 5.36 -12.30
CA LEU A 8 -8.70 6.05 -11.17
C LEU A 8 -9.46 7.33 -10.78
N LYS A 9 -9.92 8.11 -11.75
CA LYS A 9 -10.72 9.31 -11.48
C LYS A 9 -12.05 8.97 -10.81
N ALA A 10 -12.77 7.97 -11.30
CA ALA A 10 -14.01 7.52 -10.68
C ALA A 10 -13.78 7.06 -9.23
N TRP A 11 -12.70 6.32 -8.98
CA TRP A 11 -12.30 5.91 -7.64
C TRP A 11 -11.95 7.11 -6.74
N LEU A 12 -11.30 8.15 -7.27
CA LEU A 12 -11.02 9.38 -6.50
C LEU A 12 -12.29 10.17 -6.15
N GLU A 13 -13.37 10.08 -6.93
CA GLU A 13 -14.65 10.71 -6.58
C GLU A 13 -15.29 10.08 -5.33
N GLU A 14 -15.03 8.78 -5.08
CA GLU A 14 -15.49 8.11 -3.86
C GLU A 14 -14.75 8.60 -2.59
N TRP A 15 -13.56 9.18 -2.76
CA TRP A 15 -12.67 9.58 -1.66
C TRP A 15 -12.24 11.05 -1.80
N PRO A 16 -13.12 12.02 -1.51
CA PRO A 16 -12.85 13.44 -1.74
C PRO A 16 -11.61 13.95 -1.01
N ALA A 17 -11.36 13.50 0.23
CA ALA A 17 -10.17 13.88 1.00
C ALA A 17 -8.85 13.42 0.35
N VAL A 18 -8.86 12.27 -0.34
CA VAL A 18 -7.69 11.78 -1.09
C VAL A 18 -7.53 12.60 -2.36
N ARG A 19 -8.63 12.82 -3.08
CA ARG A 19 -8.66 13.62 -4.31
C ARG A 19 -8.08 15.01 -4.09
N GLU A 20 -8.51 15.70 -3.04
CA GLU A 20 -8.03 17.05 -2.72
C GLU A 20 -6.51 17.10 -2.52
N LEU A 21 -5.94 16.15 -1.79
CA LEU A 21 -4.48 16.06 -1.60
C LEU A 21 -3.74 15.71 -2.89
N VAL A 22 -4.32 14.85 -3.73
CA VAL A 22 -3.76 14.53 -5.05
C VAL A 22 -3.77 15.76 -5.94
N ASP A 23 -4.86 16.50 -5.97
CA ASP A 23 -4.99 17.74 -6.75
C ASP A 23 -4.03 18.82 -6.24
N GLU A 24 -3.86 18.96 -4.91
CA GLU A 24 -2.87 19.84 -4.28
C GLU A 24 -1.44 19.47 -4.70
N LEU A 25 -1.09 18.19 -4.67
CA LEU A 25 0.22 17.70 -5.09
C LEU A 25 0.44 17.97 -6.59
N VAL A 26 -0.54 17.68 -7.44
CA VAL A 26 -0.45 17.93 -8.90
C VAL A 26 -0.30 19.43 -9.20
N LEU A 27 -1.04 20.29 -8.51
CA LEU A 27 -0.92 21.74 -8.67
C LEU A 27 0.46 22.24 -8.22
N SER A 28 0.96 21.74 -7.08
CA SER A 28 2.27 22.09 -6.54
C SER A 28 3.41 21.66 -7.48
N LEU A 29 3.29 20.48 -8.09
CA LEU A 29 4.23 19.96 -9.09
C LEU A 29 4.20 20.79 -10.38
N LYS A 30 3.01 21.13 -10.89
CA LYS A 30 2.87 21.96 -12.12
C LYS A 30 3.40 23.38 -11.93
N ARG A 31 3.21 23.95 -10.74
CA ARG A 31 3.68 25.30 -10.38
C ARG A 31 5.14 25.33 -9.94
N ARG A 32 5.83 24.18 -9.88
CA ARG A 32 7.22 24.05 -9.40
C ARG A 32 7.41 24.60 -7.97
N GLN A 33 6.39 24.44 -7.12
CA GLN A 33 6.42 24.93 -5.74
C GLN A 33 7.15 23.95 -4.80
N LEU A 34 7.23 22.68 -5.17
CA LEU A 34 8.00 21.69 -4.45
C LEU A 34 9.46 21.79 -4.90
N ILE A 35 10.30 22.35 -4.03
CA ILE A 35 11.73 22.54 -4.29
C ILE A 35 12.49 21.50 -3.47
N GLY A 36 13.19 20.61 -4.17
CA GLY A 36 14.06 19.60 -3.57
C GLY A 36 13.37 18.27 -3.30
N SER A 37 14.18 17.23 -3.20
CA SER A 37 13.73 15.84 -3.10
C SER A 37 12.98 15.54 -1.80
N TYR A 38 13.34 16.20 -0.70
CA TYR A 38 12.71 15.97 0.59
C TYR A 38 11.24 16.38 0.60
N GLU A 39 10.93 17.60 0.13
CA GLU A 39 9.56 18.12 0.16
C GLU A 39 8.64 17.33 -0.79
N THR A 40 9.15 17.01 -1.99
CA THR A 40 8.43 16.15 -2.95
C THR A 40 8.19 14.75 -2.37
N ALA A 41 9.18 14.15 -1.71
CA ALA A 41 9.02 12.86 -1.05
C ALA A 41 7.99 12.91 0.09
N ARG A 42 8.02 13.97 0.90
CA ARG A 42 7.11 14.17 2.03
C ARG A 42 5.67 14.29 1.56
N MET A 43 5.40 15.16 0.58
CA MET A 43 4.05 15.35 0.05
C MET A 43 3.54 14.10 -0.68
N THR A 44 4.41 13.42 -1.44
CA THR A 44 4.05 12.14 -2.09
C THR A 44 3.69 11.08 -1.05
N THR A 45 4.52 10.92 -0.01
CA THR A 45 4.25 9.96 1.07
C THR A 45 2.94 10.29 1.79
N ARG A 46 2.68 11.58 2.05
CA ARG A 46 1.44 12.03 2.69
C ARG A 46 0.20 11.62 1.90
N VAL A 47 0.22 11.77 0.58
CA VAL A 47 -0.88 11.32 -0.30
C VAL A 47 -1.05 9.81 -0.20
N LEU A 48 0.03 9.04 -0.29
CA LEU A 48 -0.02 7.57 -0.23
C LEU A 48 -0.50 7.05 1.13
N CYS A 49 -0.05 7.66 2.23
CA CYS A 49 -0.55 7.34 3.57
C CYS A 49 -2.04 7.64 3.68
N LYS A 50 -2.50 8.80 3.16
CA LYS A 50 -3.93 9.14 3.19
C LYS A 50 -4.77 8.10 2.45
N VAL A 51 -4.31 7.65 1.29
CA VAL A 51 -4.95 6.56 0.54
C VAL A 51 -5.11 5.32 1.41
N LEU A 52 -4.04 4.89 2.09
CA LEU A 52 -4.06 3.70 2.94
C LEU A 52 -4.97 3.85 4.17
N GLU A 53 -5.09 5.07 4.72
CA GLU A 53 -5.94 5.37 5.88
C GLU A 53 -7.44 5.42 5.52
N THR A 54 -7.79 5.98 4.36
CA THR A 54 -9.20 6.23 4.02
C THR A 54 -9.81 5.18 3.11
N ALA A 55 -9.03 4.61 2.19
CA ALA A 55 -9.57 3.69 1.20
C ALA A 55 -9.94 2.37 1.87
N LYS A 56 -11.15 1.88 1.60
CA LYS A 56 -11.54 0.51 1.95
C LYS A 56 -11.01 -0.43 0.87
N TRP A 57 -10.38 -1.52 1.30
CA TRP A 57 -9.85 -2.57 0.42
C TRP A 57 -10.09 -3.93 1.07
N THR A 58 -10.31 -4.96 0.26
CA THR A 58 -10.52 -6.34 0.73
C THR A 58 -9.26 -7.17 0.51
N THR A 59 -8.51 -6.89 -0.56
CA THR A 59 -7.29 -7.62 -0.90
C THR A 59 -6.11 -6.67 -1.07
N ALA A 60 -4.91 -7.09 -0.65
CA ALA A 60 -3.69 -6.31 -0.84
C ALA A 60 -3.42 -5.96 -2.32
N GLY A 61 -3.84 -6.81 -3.25
CA GLY A 61 -3.75 -6.55 -4.69
C GLY A 61 -4.54 -5.33 -5.16
N GLU A 62 -5.72 -5.08 -4.58
CA GLU A 62 -6.56 -3.94 -4.95
C GLU A 62 -5.87 -2.61 -4.62
N ILE A 63 -5.37 -2.50 -3.38
CA ILE A 63 -4.70 -1.27 -2.93
C ILE A 63 -3.35 -1.06 -3.62
N LEU A 64 -2.62 -2.14 -3.91
CA LEU A 64 -1.39 -2.09 -4.70
C LEU A 64 -1.64 -1.54 -6.11
N GLU A 65 -2.71 -1.99 -6.78
CA GLU A 65 -3.06 -1.51 -8.11
C GLU A 65 -3.47 -0.04 -8.08
N LYS A 66 -4.28 0.40 -7.10
CA LYS A 66 -4.67 1.82 -6.98
C LYS A 66 -3.47 2.73 -6.69
N ILE A 67 -2.56 2.33 -5.80
CA ILE A 67 -1.32 3.07 -5.52
C ILE A 67 -0.43 3.12 -6.78
N HIS A 68 -0.34 2.02 -7.53
CA HIS A 68 0.43 1.96 -8.76
C HIS A 68 -0.12 2.90 -9.83
N GLN A 69 -1.45 2.88 -10.06
CA GLN A 69 -2.11 3.80 -11.00
C GLN A 69 -1.94 5.27 -10.59
N LEU A 70 -2.07 5.57 -9.31
CA LEU A 70 -1.88 6.92 -8.77
C LEU A 70 -0.43 7.40 -8.98
N GLY A 71 0.55 6.56 -8.63
CA GLY A 71 1.97 6.85 -8.84
C GLY A 71 2.33 7.05 -10.31
N HIS A 72 1.74 6.25 -11.22
CA HIS A 72 1.91 6.42 -12.66
C HIS A 72 1.34 7.74 -13.16
N MET A 73 0.17 8.14 -12.66
CA MET A 73 -0.43 9.44 -12.98
C MET A 73 0.45 10.60 -12.49
N LEU A 74 0.94 10.54 -11.24
CA LEU A 74 1.80 11.57 -10.65
C LEU A 74 3.14 11.67 -11.40
N THR A 75 3.75 10.54 -11.74
CA THR A 75 5.01 10.50 -12.51
C THR A 75 4.82 11.06 -13.92
N LYS A 76 3.69 10.78 -14.57
CA LYS A 76 3.34 11.38 -15.86
C LYS A 76 3.08 12.89 -15.79
N ALA A 77 2.59 13.39 -14.65
CA ALA A 77 2.31 14.81 -14.49
C ALA A 77 3.59 15.66 -14.44
N ASN A 78 4.71 15.10 -13.98
CA ASN A 78 6.01 15.78 -13.99
C ASN A 78 7.18 14.78 -14.08
N ALA A 79 7.79 14.65 -15.25
CA ALA A 79 8.85 13.67 -15.53
C ALA A 79 10.21 13.98 -14.84
N HIS A 80 10.36 15.17 -14.23
CA HIS A 80 11.63 15.59 -13.62
C HIS A 80 11.81 15.14 -12.16
N GLU A 81 10.77 14.62 -11.51
CA GLU A 81 10.77 14.26 -10.09
C GLU A 81 10.84 12.74 -9.90
N LEU A 82 12.01 12.15 -10.18
CA LEU A 82 12.29 10.70 -9.99
C LEU A 82 11.98 10.22 -8.56
N VAL A 83 11.98 11.15 -7.61
CA VAL A 83 11.66 10.93 -6.20
C VAL A 83 10.26 10.36 -6.03
N ILE A 84 9.26 10.84 -6.78
CA ILE A 84 7.88 10.34 -6.70
C ILE A 84 7.86 8.84 -7.00
N GLY A 85 8.49 8.45 -8.11
CA GLY A 85 8.58 7.04 -8.51
C GLY A 85 9.35 6.18 -7.51
N ASN A 86 10.41 6.72 -6.89
CA ASN A 86 11.17 6.03 -5.84
C ASN A 86 10.30 5.77 -4.60
N VAL A 87 9.56 6.78 -4.13
CA VAL A 87 8.68 6.68 -2.96
C VAL A 87 7.56 5.67 -3.23
N VAL A 88 6.87 5.78 -4.37
CA VAL A 88 5.80 4.85 -4.75
C VAL A 88 6.32 3.41 -4.78
N ARG A 89 7.48 3.16 -5.42
CA ARG A 89 8.08 1.82 -5.44
C ARG A 89 8.40 1.30 -4.04
N ARG A 90 8.92 2.15 -3.15
CA ARG A 90 9.24 1.76 -1.77
C ARG A 90 7.97 1.40 -0.99
N VAL A 91 6.90 2.17 -1.12
CA VAL A 91 5.61 1.89 -0.47
C VAL A 91 5.00 0.59 -1.00
N LEU A 92 4.98 0.39 -2.32
CA LEU A 92 4.51 -0.87 -2.93
C LEU A 92 5.31 -2.09 -2.43
N TYR A 93 6.63 -1.94 -2.27
CA TYR A 93 7.48 -3.00 -1.72
C TYR A 93 7.11 -3.30 -0.26
N ILE A 94 7.00 -2.28 0.59
CA ILE A 94 6.65 -2.45 2.02
C ILE A 94 5.32 -3.19 2.15
N ILE A 95 4.29 -2.80 1.40
CA ILE A 95 2.98 -3.46 1.44
C ILE A 95 3.09 -4.95 1.06
N ARG A 96 3.87 -5.27 0.03
CA ARG A 96 4.08 -6.67 -0.41
C ARG A 96 4.86 -7.48 0.63
N GLU A 97 5.86 -6.88 1.25
CA GLU A 97 6.67 -7.49 2.30
C GLU A 97 5.81 -7.79 3.54
N GLU A 98 5.06 -6.82 4.03
CA GLU A 98 4.17 -6.99 5.19
C GLU A 98 3.09 -8.04 4.94
N HIS A 99 2.48 -8.05 3.75
CA HIS A 99 1.51 -9.09 3.39
C HIS A 99 2.16 -10.50 3.38
N SER A 100 3.37 -10.63 2.83
CA SER A 100 4.10 -11.90 2.80
C SER A 100 4.48 -12.36 4.21
N ASN A 101 4.86 -11.43 5.09
CA ASN A 101 5.20 -11.72 6.48
C ASN A 101 3.97 -12.13 7.29
N ALA A 102 2.83 -11.48 7.10
CA ALA A 102 1.56 -11.85 7.72
C ALA A 102 1.12 -13.27 7.34
N LEU A 103 1.26 -13.66 6.06
CA LEU A 103 0.97 -15.02 5.61
C LEU A 103 1.90 -16.05 6.26
N LYS A 104 3.21 -15.77 6.32
CA LYS A 104 4.17 -16.66 6.99
C LYS A 104 3.87 -16.82 8.47
N LEU A 105 3.52 -15.74 9.16
CA LEU A 105 3.15 -15.78 10.57
C LEU A 105 1.87 -16.61 10.79
N SER A 106 0.88 -16.44 9.92
CA SER A 106 -0.35 -17.26 9.95
C SER A 106 -0.06 -18.75 9.75
N LEU A 107 0.86 -19.09 8.83
CA LEU A 107 1.31 -20.48 8.60
C LEU A 107 2.07 -21.04 9.80
N ALA A 108 2.93 -20.24 10.43
CA ALA A 108 3.68 -20.65 11.62
C ALA A 108 2.74 -20.92 12.82
N ASN A 109 1.75 -20.06 13.04
CA ASN A 109 0.75 -20.24 14.09
C ASN A 109 -0.08 -21.53 13.89
N ALA A 110 -0.42 -21.86 12.65
CA ALA A 110 -1.15 -23.09 12.34
C ALA A 110 -0.31 -24.37 12.59
N ALA A 111 1.01 -24.29 12.44
CA ALA A 111 1.91 -25.41 12.71
C ALA A 111 2.07 -25.66 14.23
N ASP A 112 2.12 -24.60 15.04
CA ASP A 112 2.26 -24.70 16.50
C ASP A 112 1.02 -25.34 17.16
N ASP A 113 -0.19 -24.95 16.71
CA ASP A 113 -1.45 -25.51 17.21
C ASP A 113 -1.58 -27.03 16.93
N SER A 114 -0.96 -27.51 15.84
CA SER A 114 -0.94 -28.94 15.50
C SER A 114 0.05 -29.77 16.32
N ALA A 115 1.02 -29.13 16.96
CA ALA A 115 2.02 -29.79 17.81
C ALA A 115 1.54 -29.99 19.26
N VAL A 116 0.48 -29.28 19.69
CA VAL A 116 -0.18 -29.44 21.00
C VAL A 116 -1.20 -30.59 20.94
N ALA A 117 -0.74 -31.81 20.61
CA ALA A 117 -1.50 -33.02 20.92
C ALA A 117 -1.11 -33.49 22.34
N PRO A 118 -2.07 -33.76 23.26
CA PRO A 118 -1.74 -34.08 24.64
C PRO A 118 -0.94 -35.39 24.73
N PRO A 119 0.03 -35.50 25.66
CA PRO A 119 0.73 -36.76 25.88
C PRO A 119 -0.30 -37.80 26.30
N ARG A 120 -0.38 -38.90 25.54
CA ARG A 120 -1.20 -40.06 25.89
C ARG A 120 -0.75 -40.57 27.25
N SER A 121 -1.56 -40.34 28.28
CA SER A 121 -1.37 -40.95 29.59
C SER A 121 -1.46 -42.47 29.43
N SER A 122 -0.31 -43.13 29.53
CA SER A 122 -0.21 -44.59 29.61
C SER A 122 -1.04 -45.10 30.80
N PRO A 123 -1.88 -46.15 30.65
CA PRO A 123 -2.63 -46.68 31.77
C PRO A 123 -1.67 -47.39 32.73
N PHE A 124 -1.79 -47.03 34.00
CA PHE A 124 -1.21 -47.69 35.16
C PHE A 124 -1.39 -49.22 35.07
N LEU A 125 -0.30 -49.97 35.19
CA LEU A 125 -0.33 -51.40 35.51
C LEU A 125 0.25 -51.56 36.91
N GLU A 126 -0.66 -51.62 37.90
CA GLU A 126 -0.39 -52.12 39.25
C GLU A 126 -0.28 -53.65 39.21
N SER A 127 0.82 -54.19 39.74
CA SER A 127 0.95 -55.56 40.27
C SER A 127 2.13 -55.61 41.23
#